data_AF-A0A2M7KG74-F1
#
_entry.id   AF-A0A2M7KG74-F1
#
_cell.length_a   1.000
_cell.length_b   1.000
_cell.length_c   1.000
_cell.angle_alpha   90.00
_cell.angle_beta   90.00
_cell.angle_gamma   90.00
#
_symmetry.space_group_name_H-M   'P 1'
#
loop_
_entity.id
_entity.type
_entity.pdbx_description
1 polymer ?
#
loop_
_entity_poly.entity_id
_entity_poly.type
_entity_poly.pdbx_seq_one_letter_code
_entity_poly.pdbx_strand_id
1 'polypeptide(L)'
;MRTGRGYAVSLDGTVVNTNAAMYFAEHGMTVVNEEWRPLTRVIDAKGLALTLADPIAAADLPDANGDGKGRFLVMAIGPGDRITFGSTTRHDRAAT
;
A
#
# COMPACT_ATOMS: atom_id res chain seq x y z
N MET A 1 2.90 -7.70 -10.01
CA MET A 1 2.43 -6.62 -9.12
C MET A 1 2.27 -7.21 -7.72
N ARG A 2 2.96 -6.69 -6.70
CA ARG A 2 2.79 -7.14 -5.31
C ARG A 2 1.65 -6.33 -4.71
N THR A 3 0.57 -7.01 -4.34
CA THR A 3 -0.61 -6.41 -3.71
C THR A 3 -1.16 -7.40 -2.69
N GLY A 4 -1.80 -6.90 -1.66
CA GLY A 4 -2.65 -7.73 -0.82
C GLY A 4 -3.59 -6.92 0.04
N ARG A 5 -4.58 -7.62 0.57
CA ARG A 5 -5.77 -7.03 1.20
C ARG A 5 -5.88 -7.49 2.63
N GLY A 6 -6.24 -6.57 3.51
CA GLY A 6 -6.53 -6.87 4.91
C GLY A 6 -7.69 -6.03 5.44
N TYR A 7 -8.18 -6.45 6.60
CA TYR A 7 -9.14 -5.70 7.37
C TYR A 7 -8.40 -5.12 8.58
N ALA A 8 -8.61 -3.83 8.85
CA ALA A 8 -8.12 -3.24 10.08
C ALA A 8 -8.98 -3.79 11.24
N VAL A 9 -8.35 -4.49 12.16
CA VAL A 9 -8.96 -4.98 13.40
C VAL A 9 -8.89 -3.89 14.47
N SER A 10 -7.79 -3.13 14.51
CA SER A 10 -7.66 -1.94 15.32
C SER A 10 -6.65 -0.96 14.73
N LEU A 11 -6.79 0.31 15.13
CA LEU A 11 -5.92 1.42 14.78
C LEU A 11 -5.36 2.03 16.07
N ASP A 12 -4.05 2.04 16.23
CA ASP A 12 -3.35 2.63 17.38
C ASP A 12 -2.26 3.57 16.87
N GLY A 13 -2.61 4.85 16.72
CA GLY A 13 -1.77 5.84 16.07
C GLY A 13 -1.39 5.41 14.65
N THR A 14 -0.11 5.14 14.43
CA THR A 14 0.44 4.69 13.14
C THR A 14 0.43 3.17 12.98
N VAL A 15 -0.03 2.41 13.96
CA VAL A 15 -0.05 0.94 13.91
C VAL A 15 -1.45 0.45 13.54
N VAL A 16 -1.52 -0.37 12.49
CA VAL A 16 -2.74 -1.08 12.09
C VAL A 16 -2.57 -2.55 12.42
N ASN A 17 -3.41 -3.05 13.32
CA ASN A 17 -3.52 -4.48 13.53
C ASN A 17 -4.49 -5.07 12.51
N THR A 18 -4.08 -6.17 11.91
CA THR A 18 -4.74 -6.74 10.74
C THR A 18 -5.26 -8.14 11.06
N ASN A 19 -6.24 -8.60 10.30
CA ASN A 19 -6.80 -9.94 10.46
C ASN A 19 -5.91 -11.06 9.87
N ALA A 20 -4.88 -10.71 9.11
CA ALA A 20 -3.99 -11.66 8.44
C ALA A 20 -2.61 -11.04 8.20
N ALA A 21 -1.56 -11.86 8.34
CA ALA A 21 -0.20 -11.37 8.23
C ALA A 21 0.13 -10.88 6.82
N MET A 22 0.78 -9.72 6.73
CA MET A 22 1.08 -9.04 5.47
C MET A 22 2.53 -9.29 5.04
N TYR A 23 2.88 -10.56 4.79
CA TYR A 23 4.27 -10.96 4.50
C TYR A 23 4.91 -10.33 3.24
N PHE A 24 4.10 -9.72 2.37
CA PHE A 24 4.56 -9.05 1.16
C PHE A 24 4.67 -7.53 1.30
N ALA A 25 4.17 -6.95 2.41
CA ALA A 25 4.18 -5.52 2.63
C ALA A 25 5.61 -5.08 2.98
N GLU A 26 6.12 -4.10 2.24
CA GLU A 26 7.48 -3.59 2.41
C GLU A 26 7.43 -2.06 2.60
N HIS A 27 8.50 -1.51 3.17
CA HIS A 27 8.66 -0.06 3.34
C HIS A 27 8.43 0.69 2.01
N GLY A 28 7.61 1.74 2.06
CA GLY A 28 7.28 2.61 0.93
C GLY A 28 6.06 2.17 0.10
N MET A 29 5.52 0.98 0.33
CA MET A 29 4.28 0.55 -0.34
C MET A 29 3.10 1.46 0.05
N THR A 30 2.20 1.71 -0.91
CA THR A 30 1.01 2.54 -0.71
C THR A 30 -0.07 1.77 0.03
N VAL A 31 -0.66 2.37 1.07
CA VAL A 31 -1.90 1.89 1.67
C VAL A 31 -3.06 2.68 1.07
N VAL A 32 -4.05 1.97 0.54
CA VAL A 32 -5.28 2.55 -0.01
C VAL A 32 -6.51 2.00 0.71
N ASN A 33 -7.59 2.78 0.78
CA ASN A 33 -8.88 2.29 1.24
C ASN A 33 -9.64 1.53 0.13
N GLU A 34 -10.83 1.04 0.43
CA GLU A 34 -11.68 0.34 -0.54
C GLU A 34 -12.11 1.17 -1.75
N GLU A 35 -12.12 2.50 -1.61
CA GLU A 35 -12.43 3.44 -2.69
C GLU A 35 -11.20 3.76 -3.56
N TRP A 36 -10.08 3.06 -3.33
CA TRP A 36 -8.79 3.30 -3.96
C TRP A 36 -8.17 4.66 -3.64
N ARG A 37 -8.62 5.33 -2.57
CA ARG A 37 -7.99 6.55 -2.09
C ARG A 37 -6.68 6.21 -1.37
N PRO A 38 -5.53 6.81 -1.76
CA PRO A 38 -4.29 6.64 -1.01
C PRO A 38 -4.40 7.29 0.36
N LEU A 39 -4.01 6.56 1.40
CA LEU A 39 -4.07 7.01 2.78
C LEU A 39 -2.69 7.40 3.31
N THR A 40 -1.71 6.49 3.18
CA THR A 40 -0.35 6.68 3.71
C THR A 40 0.59 5.61 3.13
N ARG A 41 1.78 5.45 3.72
CA ARG A 41 2.82 4.49 3.32
C ARG A 41 3.14 3.51 4.43
N VAL A 42 3.49 2.28 4.06
CA VAL A 42 4.05 1.29 4.97
C VAL A 42 5.47 1.70 5.36
N ILE A 43 5.79 1.66 6.65
CA ILE A 43 7.15 1.79 7.19
C ILE A 43 7.70 0.41 7.53
N ASP A 44 6.91 -0.44 8.17
CA ASP A 44 7.29 -1.81 8.54
C ASP A 44 6.06 -2.74 8.57
N ALA A 45 6.29 -4.03 8.42
CA ALA A 45 5.27 -5.08 8.48
C ALA A 45 5.79 -6.27 9.28
N LYS A 46 5.15 -6.59 10.41
CA LYS A 46 5.56 -7.68 11.28
C LYS A 46 4.37 -8.48 11.79
N GLY A 47 4.28 -9.73 11.35
CA GLY A 47 3.15 -10.60 11.71
C GLY A 47 1.84 -9.95 11.30
N LEU A 48 0.95 -9.71 12.28
CA LEU A 48 -0.36 -9.08 12.08
C LEU A 48 -0.35 -7.56 12.16
N ALA A 49 0.80 -6.91 12.36
CA ALA A 49 0.89 -5.47 12.50
C ALA A 49 1.55 -4.81 11.29
N LEU A 50 0.97 -3.69 10.85
CA LEU A 50 1.59 -2.75 9.91
C LEU A 50 1.90 -1.46 10.66
N THR A 51 3.13 -0.95 10.51
CA THR A 51 3.50 0.40 10.94
C THR A 51 3.43 1.33 9.74
N LEU A 52 2.71 2.43 9.88
CA LEU A 52 2.46 3.41 8.81
C LEU A 52 3.27 4.69 9.03
N ALA A 53 3.46 5.46 7.95
CA ALA A 53 4.14 6.74 8.03
C ALA A 53 3.29 7.78 8.79
N ASP A 54 1.99 7.75 8.56
CA ASP A 54 1.00 8.64 9.17
C ASP A 54 -0.17 7.83 9.73
N PRO A 55 -0.81 8.31 10.82
CA PRO A 55 -2.01 7.68 11.34
C PRO A 55 -3.16 7.78 10.33
N ILE A 56 -4.03 6.76 10.32
CA ILE A 56 -5.26 6.76 9.53
C ILE A 56 -6.46 6.95 10.46
N ALA A 57 -7.45 7.75 10.06
CA ALA A 57 -8.67 7.89 10.84
C ALA A 57 -9.62 6.72 10.55
N ALA A 58 -10.49 6.36 11.50
CA ALA A 58 -11.52 5.36 11.25
C ALA A 58 -12.45 5.74 10.09
N ALA A 59 -12.71 7.04 9.91
CA ALA A 59 -13.48 7.57 8.78
C ALA A 59 -12.80 7.35 7.41
N ASP A 60 -11.50 7.05 7.38
CA ASP A 60 -10.76 6.76 6.15
C ASP A 60 -10.90 5.32 5.65
N LEU A 61 -11.48 4.44 6.47
CA LEU A 61 -11.76 3.04 6.15
C LEU A 61 -13.28 2.81 6.03
N PRO A 62 -13.95 3.40 5.02
CA PRO A 62 -15.37 3.17 4.80
C PRO A 62 -15.63 1.71 4.45
N ASP A 63 -16.85 1.25 4.76
CA ASP A 63 -17.42 0.00 4.25
C ASP A 63 -18.05 0.28 2.88
N ALA A 64 -17.22 0.43 1.85
CA ALA A 64 -17.66 0.88 0.53
C ALA A 64 -18.48 -0.20 -0.21
N ASN A 65 -18.33 -1.47 0.17
CA ASN A 65 -19.06 -2.58 -0.43
C ASN A 65 -20.26 -3.08 0.41
N GLY A 66 -20.50 -2.51 1.59
CA GLY A 66 -21.69 -2.72 2.40
C GLY A 66 -21.75 -4.05 3.18
N ASP A 67 -20.60 -4.64 3.50
CA ASP A 67 -20.53 -5.92 4.23
C ASP A 67 -20.09 -5.79 5.69
N GLY A 68 -20.05 -4.56 6.19
CA GLY A 68 -19.82 -4.19 7.58
C GLY A 68 -18.34 -4.09 7.97
N LYS A 69 -17.41 -4.04 7.02
CA LYS A 69 -15.96 -4.05 7.32
C LYS A 69 -15.20 -2.96 6.58
N GLY A 70 -14.55 -2.07 7.33
CA GLY A 70 -13.55 -1.17 6.77
C GLY A 70 -12.29 -1.94 6.34
N ARG A 71 -11.90 -1.81 5.07
CA ARG A 71 -10.73 -2.51 4.52
C ARG A 71 -9.70 -1.58 3.94
N PHE A 72 -8.49 -2.11 3.83
CA PHE A 72 -7.40 -1.47 3.12
C PHE A 72 -6.68 -2.47 2.23
N LEU A 73 -6.00 -1.94 1.23
CA LEU A 73 -5.09 -2.69 0.36
C LEU A 73 -3.70 -2.07 0.46
N VAL A 74 -2.68 -2.93 0.44
CA VAL A 74 -1.27 -2.51 0.33
C VAL A 74 -0.81 -2.79 -1.09
N MET A 75 -0.27 -1.77 -1.76
CA MET A 75 0.12 -1.80 -3.16
C MET A 75 1.58 -1.38 -3.33
N ALA A 76 2.36 -2.16 -4.08
CA ALA A 76 3.71 -1.77 -4.45
C ALA A 76 3.76 -0.50 -5.33
N ILE A 77 2.69 -0.27 -6.09
CA ILE A 77 2.47 0.93 -6.91
C ILE A 77 1.02 1.33 -6.68
N GLY A 78 0.80 2.48 -6.03
CA GLY A 78 -0.51 3.04 -5.75
C GLY A 78 -0.85 4.26 -6.61
N PRO A 79 -2.10 4.76 -6.53
CA PRO A 79 -2.51 5.98 -7.19
C PRO A 79 -1.62 7.17 -6.80
N GLY A 80 -1.11 7.89 -7.81
CA GLY A 80 -0.21 9.04 -7.61
C GLY A 80 1.28 8.70 -7.51
N ASP A 81 1.66 7.41 -7.53
CA ASP A 81 3.07 7.03 -7.57
C ASP A 81 3.73 7.43 -8.89
N ARG A 82 4.94 8.00 -8.78
CA ARG A 82 5.81 8.24 -9.94
C ARG A 82 6.68 7.02 -10.18
N ILE A 83 6.60 6.47 -11.39
CA ILE A 83 7.43 5.35 -11.83
C ILE A 83 8.46 5.88 -12.83
N THR A 84 9.72 5.52 -12.63
CA THR A 84 10.81 5.81 -13.58
C THR A 84 11.18 4.53 -14.32
N PHE A 85 11.19 4.60 -15.65
CA PHE A 85 11.69 3.51 -16.50
C PHE A 85 13.07 3.90 -17.04
N GLY A 86 14.06 3.05 -16.82
CA GLY A 86 15.35 3.20 -17.50
C GLY A 86 15.23 2.74 -18.95
N SER A 87 15.58 3.58 -19.93
CA SER A 87 15.73 3.14 -21.32
C SER A 87 17.19 2.76 -21.59
N THR A 88 17.43 1.57 -22.13
CA THR A 88 18.73 1.14 -22.65
C THR A 88 18.76 1.27 -24.17
N THR A 89 18.71 2.49 -24.70
CA THR A 89 18.90 2.67 -26.16
C THR A 89 20.39 2.70 -26.46
N ARG A 90 20.93 1.58 -26.97
CA ARG A 90 22.29 1.50 -27.51
C ARG A 90 22.27 1.93 -28.97
N HIS A 91 22.85 3.09 -29.27
CA HIS A 91 23.15 3.50 -30.64
C HIS A 91 24.56 3.03 -30.98
N ASP A 92 24.68 1.89 -31.65
CA ASP A 92 25.93 1.55 -32.33
C ASP A 92 26.00 2.36 -33.63
N ARG A 93 26.93 3.32 -33.68
CA ARG A 93 27.21 4.10 -34.89
C ARG A 93 27.80 3.16 -35.94
N ALA A 94 27.15 3.04 -37.10
CA ALA A 94 27.73 2.35 -38.23
C ALA A 94 29.06 3.03 -38.60
N ALA A 95 30.14 2.26 -38.60
CA ALA A 95 31.42 2.70 -39.12
C ALA A 95 31.27 2.92 -40.64
N THR A 96 31.64 4.10 -41.11
CA THR A 96 31.88 4.40 -42.52
C THR A 96 33.27 5.01 -42.62
#